data_AF-A0A7K7PSJ1-F1
#
_entry.id   AF-A0A7K7PSJ1-F1
#
_cell.length_a   1.000
_cell.length_b   1.000
_cell.length_c   1.000
_cell.angle_alpha   90.00
_cell.angle_beta   90.00
_cell.angle_gamma   90.00
#
_symmetry.space_group_name_H-M   'P 1'
#
loop_
_entity.id
_entity.type
_entity.pdbx_description
1 polymer ?
#
loop_
_entity_poly.entity_id
_entity_poly.type
_entity_poly.pdbx_seq_one_letter_code
_entity_poly.pdbx_strand_id
1 'polypeptide(L)'
;QSYFSTIKIIYTVGYSVSVTSLIIAVTVLIAFRRLRCPRNYIHVQLFFTFILKAIAIFIKDAVLFQEEGIDHCNFSTTECKISVVFCHYFMMTNFMWLLVEALYLNCLLLSSLSHGRRYFWWLVLFGWGFPTVFTLIWILTKFYFEDTACWDINQGSPYWWLIKGPIIISVGVNFVLFINIIRILLK
;
A
#
# COMPACT_ATOMS: atom_id res chain seq x y z
N GLN A 1 14.30 -20.97 -14.13
CA GLN A 1 13.43 -20.24 -15.08
C GLN A 1 11.94 -20.58 -14.93
N SER A 2 11.52 -21.86 -15.01
CA SER A 2 10.08 -22.24 -14.94
C SER A 2 9.31 -21.75 -13.67
N TYR A 3 9.93 -21.80 -12.49
CA TYR A 3 9.29 -21.37 -11.24
C TYR A 3 8.95 -19.87 -11.19
N PHE A 4 9.86 -18.99 -11.61
CA PHE A 4 9.63 -17.54 -11.61
C PHE A 4 8.53 -17.14 -12.59
N SER A 5 8.52 -17.74 -13.79
CA SER A 5 7.47 -17.50 -14.79
C SER A 5 6.10 -17.98 -14.32
N THR A 6 6.04 -19.11 -13.60
CA THR A 6 4.78 -19.63 -13.04
C THR A 6 4.22 -18.71 -11.96
N ILE A 7 5.06 -18.28 -11.02
CA ILE A 7 4.67 -17.30 -9.98
C ILE A 7 4.18 -16.01 -10.63
N LYS A 8 4.84 -15.57 -11.71
CA LYS A 8 4.46 -14.41 -12.50
C LYS A 8 3.06 -14.48 -13.08
N ILE A 9 2.74 -15.57 -13.75
CA ILE A 9 1.41 -15.76 -14.32
C ILE A 9 0.35 -15.77 -13.21
N ILE A 10 0.61 -16.49 -12.12
CA ILE A 10 -0.33 -16.59 -10.99
C ILE A 10 -0.63 -15.22 -10.39
N TYR A 11 0.40 -14.43 -10.04
CA TYR A 11 0.15 -13.12 -9.44
C TYR A 11 -0.47 -12.14 -10.45
N THR A 12 -0.09 -12.20 -11.73
CA THR A 12 -0.60 -11.30 -12.78
C THR A 12 -2.10 -11.49 -12.98
N VAL A 13 -2.53 -12.75 -13.08
CA VAL A 13 -3.95 -13.10 -13.21
C VAL A 13 -4.70 -12.71 -11.93
N GLY A 14 -4.15 -13.05 -10.76
CA GLY A 14 -4.74 -12.73 -9.47
C GLY A 14 -4.95 -11.22 -9.27
N TYR A 15 -3.94 -10.40 -9.57
CA TYR A 15 -4.04 -8.95 -9.47
C TYR A 15 -5.02 -8.37 -10.50
N SER A 16 -5.05 -8.87 -11.74
CA SER A 16 -5.98 -8.38 -12.77
C SER A 16 -7.45 -8.60 -12.38
N VAL A 17 -7.77 -9.80 -11.89
CA VAL A 17 -9.12 -10.13 -11.39
C VAL A 17 -9.48 -9.30 -10.16
N SER A 18 -8.52 -9.14 -9.23
CA SER A 18 -8.72 -8.33 -8.03
C SER A 18 -8.97 -6.86 -8.36
N VAL A 19 -8.19 -6.27 -9.27
CA VAL A 19 -8.35 -4.88 -9.70
C VAL A 19 -9.70 -4.67 -10.37
N THR A 20 -10.09 -5.57 -11.28
CA THR A 20 -11.37 -5.45 -12.00
C THR A 20 -12.55 -5.48 -11.01
N SER A 21 -12.55 -6.42 -10.07
CA SER A 21 -13.60 -6.52 -9.06
C SER A 21 -13.62 -5.31 -8.11
N LEU A 22 -12.45 -4.81 -7.70
CA LEU A 22 -12.33 -3.62 -6.86
C LEU A 22 -12.82 -2.34 -7.57
N ILE A 23 -12.52 -2.17 -8.87
CA ILE A 23 -13.01 -1.04 -9.67
C ILE A 23 -14.54 -1.04 -9.71
N ILE A 24 -15.15 -2.20 -9.95
CA ILE A 24 -16.61 -2.35 -9.94
C ILE A 24 -17.16 -1.99 -8.56
N ALA A 25 -16.56 -2.50 -7.48
CA ALA A 25 -16.98 -2.20 -6.11
C ALA A 25 -16.90 -0.70 -5.79
N VAL A 26 -15.78 -0.04 -6.10
CA VAL A 26 -15.60 1.41 -5.90
C VAL A 26 -16.63 2.21 -6.70
N THR A 27 -16.87 1.84 -7.95
CA THR A 27 -17.84 2.50 -8.83
C THR A 27 -19.26 2.44 -8.25
N VAL A 28 -19.68 1.25 -7.79
CA VAL A 28 -20.98 1.05 -7.12
C VAL A 28 -21.08 1.92 -5.87
N LEU A 29 -20.08 1.89 -4.98
CA LEU A 29 -20.11 2.62 -3.71
C LEU A 29 -20.11 4.15 -3.90
N ILE A 30 -19.49 4.66 -4.97
CA ILE A 30 -19.50 6.09 -5.31
C ILE A 30 -20.83 6.49 -5.99
N ALA A 31 -21.35 5.67 -6.90
CA ALA A 31 -22.57 5.96 -7.65
C ALA A 31 -23.82 6.06 -6.74
N PHE A 32 -23.92 5.16 -5.75
CA PHE A 32 -25.06 5.17 -4.83
C PHE A 32 -24.88 6.21 -3.72
N ARG A 33 -25.45 7.40 -3.94
CA ARG A 33 -25.42 8.51 -2.98
C ARG A 33 -25.90 8.13 -1.57
N ARG A 34 -26.82 7.16 -1.47
CA ARG A 34 -27.39 6.63 -0.22
C ARG A 34 -26.40 5.83 0.63
N LEU A 35 -25.33 5.29 0.03
CA LEU A 35 -24.30 4.51 0.72
C LEU A 35 -23.13 5.38 1.23
N ARG A 36 -23.14 6.70 1.01
CA ARG A 36 -22.07 7.62 1.42
C ARG A 36 -22.09 7.90 2.92
N CYS A 37 -21.60 6.92 3.69
CA CYS A 37 -21.36 6.99 5.13
C CYS A 37 -19.85 7.09 5.42
N PRO A 38 -19.43 7.60 6.58
CA PRO A 38 -18.00 7.72 6.94
C PRO A 38 -17.27 6.37 6.91
N ARG A 39 -17.93 5.29 7.32
CA ARG A 39 -17.44 3.91 7.18
C ARG A 39 -17.19 3.53 5.71
N ASN A 40 -18.17 3.77 4.85
CA ASN A 40 -18.04 3.46 3.43
C ASN A 40 -16.95 4.30 2.74
N TYR A 41 -16.73 5.54 3.20
CA TYR A 41 -15.62 6.35 2.71
C TYR A 41 -14.25 5.71 3.03
N ILE A 42 -14.05 5.18 4.24
CA ILE A 42 -12.81 4.49 4.61
C ILE A 42 -12.61 3.24 3.75
N HIS A 43 -13.66 2.44 3.53
CA HIS A 43 -13.58 1.28 2.64
C HIS A 43 -13.25 1.67 1.20
N VAL A 44 -13.84 2.74 0.67
CA VAL A 44 -13.52 3.24 -0.68
C VAL A 44 -12.05 3.66 -0.78
N GLN A 45 -11.52 4.37 0.22
CA GLN A 45 -10.10 4.74 0.26
C GLN A 45 -9.20 3.49 0.33
N LEU A 46 -9.54 2.50 1.16
CA LEU A 46 -8.82 1.23 1.22
C LEU A 46 -8.82 0.51 -0.13
N PHE A 47 -9.97 0.35 -0.77
CA PHE A 47 -10.07 -0.28 -2.10
C PHE A 47 -9.28 0.49 -3.16
N PHE A 48 -9.30 1.82 -3.09
CA PHE A 48 -8.49 2.66 -3.94
C PHE A 48 -6.98 2.39 -3.74
N THR A 49 -6.50 2.22 -2.50
CA THR A 49 -5.09 1.83 -2.28
C THR A 49 -4.74 0.45 -2.82
N PHE A 50 -5.67 -0.52 -2.80
CA PHE A 50 -5.46 -1.84 -3.41
C PHE A 50 -5.31 -1.74 -4.92
N ILE A 51 -6.15 -0.93 -5.59
CA ILE A 51 -6.06 -0.68 -7.02
C ILE A 51 -4.70 -0.03 -7.35
N LEU A 52 -4.32 1.02 -6.63
CA LEU A 52 -3.05 1.72 -6.85
C LEU A 52 -1.84 0.81 -6.62
N LYS A 53 -1.86 -0.02 -5.57
CA LYS A 53 -0.81 -1.01 -5.30
C LYS A 53 -0.67 -2.00 -6.45
N ALA A 54 -1.78 -2.52 -6.98
CA ALA A 54 -1.73 -3.45 -8.10
C ALA A 54 -1.19 -2.79 -9.37
N ILE A 55 -1.64 -1.56 -9.69
CA ILE A 55 -1.09 -0.77 -10.80
C ILE A 55 0.41 -0.55 -10.62
N ALA A 56 0.86 -0.21 -9.41
CA ALA A 56 2.28 0.01 -9.11
C ALA A 56 3.13 -1.25 -9.32
N ILE A 57 2.61 -2.43 -8.97
CA ILE A 57 3.27 -3.72 -9.23
C ILE A 57 3.38 -3.97 -10.73
N PHE A 58 2.31 -3.71 -11.50
CA PHE A 58 2.35 -3.87 -12.96
C PHE A 58 3.36 -2.93 -13.62
N ILE A 59 3.45 -1.68 -13.18
CA ILE A 59 4.45 -0.72 -13.68
C ILE A 59 5.86 -1.18 -13.30
N LYS A 60 6.08 -1.67 -12.06
CA LYS A 60 7.38 -2.24 -11.64
C LYS A 60 7.79 -3.40 -12.51
N ASP A 61 6.88 -4.33 -12.75
CA ASP A 61 7.14 -5.49 -13.58
C ASP A 61 7.42 -5.07 -15.03
N ALA A 62 6.57 -4.22 -15.62
CA ALA A 62 6.77 -3.75 -16.98
C ALA A 62 8.17 -3.16 -17.19
N VAL A 63 8.63 -2.32 -16.25
CA VAL A 63 9.95 -1.68 -16.31
C VAL A 63 11.08 -2.70 -16.08
N LEU A 64 10.97 -3.58 -15.08
CA LEU A 64 12.02 -4.58 -14.80
C LEU A 64 12.20 -5.59 -15.95
N PHE A 65 11.10 -5.99 -16.61
CA PHE A 65 11.15 -6.98 -17.69
C PHE A 65 11.53 -6.37 -19.04
N GLN A 66 11.47 -5.05 -19.19
CA GLN A 66 11.93 -4.36 -20.40
C GLN A 66 13.47 -4.34 -20.50
N GLU A 67 14.18 -4.46 -19.36
CA GLU A 67 15.65 -4.51 -19.30
C GLU A 67 16.27 -5.75 -19.96
N GLU A 68 15.53 -6.86 -20.11
CA GLU A 68 16.09 -8.07 -20.74
C GLU A 68 16.23 -7.95 -22.27
N GLY A 69 15.74 -6.87 -22.91
CA GLY A 69 15.57 -6.82 -24.36
C GLY A 69 16.20 -5.67 -25.16
N ILE A 70 16.52 -4.49 -24.59
CA ILE A 70 16.95 -3.32 -25.40
C ILE A 70 18.00 -2.46 -24.66
N ASP A 71 19.01 -2.03 -25.42
CA ASP A 71 20.24 -1.35 -25.00
C ASP A 71 20.12 -0.26 -23.91
N HIS A 72 21.05 -0.38 -22.98
CA HIS A 72 21.21 0.34 -21.72
C HIS A 72 22.05 1.62 -21.83
N CYS A 73 21.43 2.79 -21.92
CA CYS A 73 22.08 4.01 -21.43
C CYS A 73 21.04 5.01 -20.88
N ASN A 74 20.97 5.11 -19.56
CA ASN A 74 20.33 6.16 -18.73
C ASN A 74 18.79 6.22 -18.62
N PHE A 75 18.01 5.80 -19.62
CA PHE A 75 16.55 5.87 -19.48
C PHE A 75 16.00 4.81 -18.51
N SER A 76 16.47 3.56 -18.64
CA SER A 76 16.07 2.44 -17.79
C SER A 76 16.35 2.67 -16.29
N THR A 77 17.50 3.27 -15.95
CA THR A 77 17.89 3.47 -14.55
C THR A 77 17.00 4.47 -13.83
N THR A 78 16.55 5.54 -14.50
CA THR A 78 15.66 6.55 -13.90
C THR A 78 14.23 6.04 -13.78
N GLU A 79 13.72 5.40 -14.83
CA GLU A 79 12.37 4.80 -14.82
C GLU A 79 12.27 3.67 -13.79
N CYS A 80 13.30 2.83 -13.66
CA CYS A 80 13.35 1.78 -12.65
C CYS A 80 13.33 2.37 -11.23
N LYS A 81 14.11 3.42 -10.93
CA LYS A 81 14.08 4.10 -9.63
C LYS A 81 12.68 4.64 -9.30
N ILE A 82 12.07 5.36 -10.23
CA ILE A 82 10.71 5.92 -10.04
C ILE A 82 9.70 4.80 -9.80
N SER A 83 9.75 3.75 -10.61
CA SER A 83 8.84 2.61 -10.52
C SER A 83 8.97 1.86 -9.18
N VAL A 84 10.19 1.64 -8.72
CA VAL A 84 10.48 1.04 -7.41
C VAL A 84 9.95 1.92 -6.28
N VAL A 85 10.21 3.23 -6.30
CA VAL A 85 9.70 4.18 -5.31
C VAL A 85 8.16 4.15 -5.26
N PHE A 86 7.53 4.20 -6.43
CA PHE A 86 6.08 4.16 -6.57
C PHE A 86 5.51 2.87 -5.96
N CYS A 87 6.11 1.72 -6.26
CA CYS A 87 5.73 0.43 -5.69
C CYS A 87 5.83 0.41 -4.15
N HIS A 88 6.93 0.89 -3.58
CA HIS A 88 7.11 0.94 -2.13
C HIS A 88 6.09 1.85 -1.45
N TYR A 89 5.83 3.03 -2.04
CA TYR A 89 4.85 3.97 -1.53
C TYR A 89 3.45 3.38 -1.46
N PHE A 90 2.93 2.78 -2.54
CA PHE A 90 1.58 2.21 -2.53
C PHE A 90 1.48 0.93 -1.71
N MET A 91 2.55 0.13 -1.64
CA MET A 91 2.59 -1.01 -0.72
C MET A 91 2.43 -0.54 0.73
N MET A 92 3.20 0.45 1.15
CA MET A 92 3.14 0.99 2.51
C MET A 92 1.79 1.67 2.79
N THR A 93 1.30 2.47 1.84
CA THR A 93 0.00 3.14 1.94
C THR A 93 -1.15 2.14 2.10
N ASN A 94 -1.12 1.03 1.37
CA ASN A 94 -2.12 -0.03 1.50
C ASN A 94 -2.14 -0.64 2.91
N PHE A 95 -0.98 -0.94 3.50
CA PHE A 95 -0.91 -1.44 4.88
C PHE A 95 -1.34 -0.40 5.92
N MET A 96 -1.04 0.88 5.70
CA MET A 96 -1.48 1.95 6.61
C MET A 96 -3.00 2.15 6.54
N TRP A 97 -3.61 2.09 5.36
CA TRP A 97 -5.07 2.17 5.22
C TRP A 97 -5.79 0.97 5.84
N LEU A 98 -5.21 -0.23 5.76
CA LEU A 98 -5.69 -1.43 6.47
C LEU A 98 -5.67 -1.22 8.00
N LEU A 99 -4.61 -0.59 8.53
CA LEU A 99 -4.52 -0.23 9.94
C LEU A 99 -5.54 0.86 10.33
N VAL A 100 -5.73 1.88 9.49
CA VAL A 100 -6.71 2.95 9.72
C VAL A 100 -8.14 2.40 9.80
N GLU A 101 -8.49 1.45 8.92
CA GLU A 101 -9.78 0.75 8.98
C GLU A 101 -9.95 0.00 10.31
N ALA A 102 -8.94 -0.78 10.72
CA ALA A 102 -8.97 -1.52 11.97
C ALA A 102 -9.08 -0.61 13.21
N LEU A 103 -8.32 0.49 13.23
CA LEU A 103 -8.39 1.50 14.29
C LEU A 103 -9.77 2.15 14.33
N TYR A 104 -10.33 2.52 13.17
CA TYR A 104 -11.66 3.12 13.08
C TYR A 104 -12.75 2.19 13.63
N LEU A 105 -12.72 0.90 13.26
CA LEU A 105 -13.67 -0.10 13.76
C LEU A 105 -13.52 -0.32 15.27
N ASN A 106 -12.28 -0.47 15.75
CA ASN A 106 -12.01 -0.68 17.18
C ASN A 106 -12.44 0.53 18.03
N CYS A 107 -12.19 1.76 17.56
CA CYS A 107 -12.66 2.98 18.21
C CYS A 107 -14.20 3.05 18.26
N LEU A 108 -14.88 2.66 17.18
CA LEU A 108 -16.35 2.65 17.12
C LEU A 108 -16.94 1.67 18.16
N LEU A 109 -16.34 0.50 18.34
CA LEU A 109 -16.81 -0.54 19.27
C LEU A 109 -16.49 -0.21 20.73
N LEU A 110 -15.28 0.25 21.03
CA LEU A 110 -14.84 0.50 22.41
C LEU A 110 -15.39 1.80 22.99
N SER A 111 -15.46 2.87 22.19
CA SER A 111 -15.65 4.20 22.76
C SER A 111 -17.12 4.60 22.88
N SER A 112 -18.07 3.96 22.18
CA SER A 112 -19.50 4.33 22.02
C SER A 112 -19.83 5.81 21.68
N LEU A 113 -18.86 6.72 21.81
CA LEU A 113 -18.93 8.14 21.52
C LEU A 113 -18.30 8.39 20.15
N SER A 114 -19.14 8.90 19.27
CA SER A 114 -18.80 9.51 17.99
C SER A 114 -17.66 10.51 18.18
N HIS A 115 -16.41 10.06 17.96
CA HIS A 115 -15.29 10.97 17.84
C HIS A 115 -15.56 11.85 16.62
N GLY A 116 -15.68 13.16 16.86
CA GLY A 116 -16.19 14.11 15.88
C GLY A 116 -15.37 14.16 14.58
N ARG A 117 -15.88 14.94 13.61
CA ARG A 117 -15.31 15.12 12.26
C ARG A 117 -13.79 15.36 12.23
N ARG A 118 -13.21 15.96 13.29
CA ARG A 118 -11.77 16.20 13.45
C ARG A 118 -10.95 14.92 13.57
N TYR A 119 -11.39 13.92 14.34
CA TYR A 119 -10.67 12.65 14.50
C TYR A 119 -10.63 11.86 13.19
N PHE A 120 -11.77 11.84 12.48
CA PHE A 120 -11.85 11.24 11.15
C PHE A 120 -10.84 11.84 10.17
N TRP A 121 -10.73 13.17 10.11
CA TRP A 121 -9.73 13.82 9.24
C TRP A 121 -8.29 13.53 9.68
N TRP A 122 -8.03 13.40 10.98
CA TRP A 122 -6.72 12.98 11.49
C TRP A 122 -6.35 11.56 11.04
N LEU A 123 -7.30 10.61 11.04
CA LEU A 123 -7.08 9.26 10.52
C LEU A 123 -6.78 9.25 9.01
N VAL A 124 -7.49 10.06 8.23
CA VAL A 124 -7.24 10.20 6.78
C VAL A 124 -5.85 10.79 6.52
N LEU A 125 -5.48 11.83 7.27
CA LEU A 125 -4.15 12.45 7.18
C LEU A 125 -3.06 11.47 7.60
N PHE A 126 -3.30 10.64 8.62
CA PHE A 126 -2.38 9.60 9.03
C PHE A 126 -2.20 8.53 7.94
N GLY A 127 -3.29 8.05 7.32
CA GLY A 127 -3.25 7.02 6.29
C GLY A 127 -2.46 7.39 5.03
N TRP A 128 -2.51 8.66 4.60
CA TRP A 128 -1.73 9.14 3.45
C TRP A 128 -0.40 9.78 3.85
N GLY A 129 -0.39 10.59 4.91
CA GLY A 129 0.77 11.37 5.34
C GLY A 129 1.91 10.50 5.85
N PHE A 130 1.61 9.49 6.66
CA PHE A 130 2.66 8.64 7.23
C PHE A 130 3.48 7.89 6.14
N PRO A 131 2.87 7.22 5.15
CA PRO A 131 3.61 6.68 4.00
C PRO A 131 4.44 7.72 3.24
N THR A 132 3.91 8.92 3.00
CA THR A 132 4.65 9.96 2.25
C THR A 132 5.94 10.36 2.96
N VAL A 133 5.89 10.60 4.27
CA VAL A 133 7.06 11.04 5.05
C VAL A 133 8.14 9.96 5.06
N PHE A 134 7.79 8.71 5.35
CA PHE A 134 8.75 7.62 5.39
C PHE A 134 9.37 7.32 4.02
N THR A 135 8.55 7.36 2.97
CA THR A 135 9.05 7.17 1.60
C THR A 135 9.99 8.30 1.20
N LEU A 136 9.68 9.56 1.53
CA LEU A 136 10.57 10.70 1.26
C LEU A 136 11.92 10.57 1.99
N ILE A 137 11.90 10.20 3.27
CA ILE A 137 13.14 9.99 4.03
C ILE A 137 13.97 8.86 3.41
N TRP A 138 13.31 7.78 2.96
CA TRP A 138 13.98 6.68 2.29
C TRP A 138 14.60 7.10 0.94
N ILE A 139 13.87 7.85 0.12
CA ILE A 139 14.37 8.40 -1.16
C ILE A 139 15.61 9.26 -0.91
N LEU A 140 15.54 10.19 0.05
CA LEU A 140 16.68 11.07 0.38
C LEU A 140 17.89 10.25 0.82
N THR A 141 17.68 9.26 1.70
CA THR A 141 18.76 8.39 2.16
C THR A 141 19.38 7.60 1.01
N LYS A 142 18.55 7.04 0.11
CA LYS A 142 19.04 6.33 -1.07
C LYS A 142 19.79 7.24 -2.04
N PHE A 143 19.28 8.44 -2.28
CA PHE A 143 19.91 9.41 -3.16
C PHE A 143 21.28 9.90 -2.66
N TYR A 144 21.43 10.13 -1.34
CA TYR A 144 22.70 10.62 -0.78
C TYR A 144 23.75 9.53 -0.57
N PHE A 145 23.35 8.30 -0.21
CA PHE A 145 24.29 7.26 0.21
C PHE A 145 24.49 6.13 -0.80
N GLU A 146 23.51 5.84 -1.66
CA GLU A 146 23.50 4.66 -2.53
C GLU A 146 22.86 4.95 -3.90
N ASP A 147 23.31 6.00 -4.60
CA ASP A 147 22.80 6.35 -5.95
C ASP A 147 23.44 5.51 -7.08
N THR A 148 23.43 4.19 -6.94
CA THR A 148 23.99 3.27 -7.94
C THR A 148 22.90 2.36 -8.53
N ALA A 149 22.88 2.25 -9.87
CA ALA A 149 21.93 1.43 -10.63
C ALA A 149 20.44 1.65 -10.24
N CYS A 150 19.60 0.62 -10.40
CA CYS A 150 18.21 0.66 -9.92
C CYS A 150 18.12 0.32 -8.42
N TRP A 151 17.24 1.02 -7.71
CA TRP A 151 17.03 0.86 -6.25
C TRP A 151 16.29 -0.43 -5.84
N ASP A 152 16.20 -1.44 -6.70
CA ASP A 152 15.61 -2.76 -6.40
C ASP A 152 16.60 -3.71 -5.70
N ILE A 153 17.91 -3.43 -5.77
CA ILE A 153 18.97 -4.25 -5.17
C ILE A 153 19.18 -3.85 -3.71
N ASN A 154 18.69 -4.69 -2.78
CA ASN A 154 18.70 -4.41 -1.35
C ASN A 154 19.74 -5.23 -0.55
N GLN A 155 20.82 -5.70 -1.20
CA GLN A 155 21.79 -6.58 -0.55
C GLN A 155 22.50 -5.89 0.63
N GLY A 156 22.14 -6.27 1.86
CA GLY A 156 22.83 -5.85 3.09
C GLY A 156 22.56 -4.43 3.56
N SER A 157 21.74 -3.64 2.87
CA SER A 157 21.53 -2.23 3.22
C SER A 157 20.60 -2.07 4.44
N PRO A 158 21.05 -1.43 5.55
CA PRO A 158 20.21 -1.18 6.72
C PRO A 158 19.03 -0.25 6.39
N TYR A 159 19.12 0.53 5.31
CA TYR A 159 18.08 1.46 4.87
C TYR A 159 16.80 0.74 4.39
N TRP A 160 16.87 -0.55 4.08
CA TRP A 160 15.68 -1.34 3.75
C TRP A 160 14.69 -1.44 4.93
N TRP A 161 15.20 -1.44 6.15
CA TRP A 161 14.37 -1.47 7.37
C TRP A 161 13.53 -0.21 7.55
N LEU A 162 13.90 0.90 6.91
CA LEU A 162 13.14 2.15 6.99
C LEU A 162 11.76 2.02 6.34
N ILE A 163 11.62 1.20 5.30
CA ILE A 163 10.33 0.88 4.67
C ILE A 163 9.72 -0.37 5.30
N LYS A 164 10.52 -1.42 5.50
CA LYS A 164 10.04 -2.71 6.00
C LYS A 164 9.50 -2.62 7.44
N GLY A 165 10.18 -1.87 8.31
CA GLY A 165 9.85 -1.75 9.73
C GLY A 165 8.43 -1.21 9.97
N PRO A 166 8.08 -0.05 9.42
CA PRO A 166 6.73 0.49 9.53
C PRO A 166 5.63 -0.46 9.03
N ILE A 167 5.90 -1.21 7.95
CA ILE A 167 4.96 -2.22 7.42
C ILE A 167 4.75 -3.34 8.45
N ILE A 168 5.83 -3.91 9.00
CA ILE A 168 5.76 -4.98 10.00
C ILE A 168 5.00 -4.52 11.25
N ILE A 169 5.31 -3.32 11.74
CA ILE A 169 4.64 -2.74 12.91
C ILE A 169 3.14 -2.59 12.63
N SER A 170 2.77 -2.06 11.45
CA SER A 170 1.37 -1.90 11.04
C SER A 170 0.61 -3.22 11.02
N VAL A 171 1.23 -4.29 10.49
CA VAL A 171 0.65 -5.65 10.48
C VAL A 171 0.47 -6.18 11.91
N GLY A 172 1.49 -6.02 12.77
CA GLY A 172 1.43 -6.47 14.16
C GLY A 172 0.34 -5.77 14.96
N VAL A 173 0.21 -4.44 14.83
CA VAL A 173 -0.85 -3.68 15.49
C VAL A 173 -2.22 -4.08 14.97
N ASN A 174 -2.39 -4.25 13.64
CA ASN A 174 -3.66 -4.69 13.09
C ASN A 174 -4.08 -6.06 13.63
N PHE A 175 -3.14 -7.01 13.75
CA PHE A 175 -3.41 -8.31 14.33
C PHE A 175 -3.92 -8.20 15.78
N VAL A 176 -3.31 -7.36 16.62
CA VAL A 176 -3.77 -7.12 18.00
C VAL A 176 -5.19 -6.51 18.02
N LEU A 177 -5.47 -5.54 17.15
CA LEU A 177 -6.80 -4.92 17.04
C LEU A 177 -7.85 -5.94 16.61
N PHE A 178 -7.52 -6.82 15.65
CA PHE A 178 -8.40 -7.88 15.20
C PHE A 178 -8.80 -8.83 16.34
N ILE A 179 -7.84 -9.26 17.15
CA ILE A 179 -8.10 -10.11 18.33
C ILE A 179 -9.00 -9.39 19.35
N ASN A 180 -8.76 -8.09 19.58
CA ASN A 180 -9.60 -7.29 20.48
C ASN A 180 -11.05 -7.19 19.99
N ILE A 181 -11.27 -6.97 18.69
CA ILE A 181 -12.61 -6.92 18.09
C ILE A 181 -13.34 -8.26 18.28
N ILE A 182 -12.68 -9.38 17.98
CA ILE A 182 -13.26 -10.72 18.19
C ILE A 182 -13.64 -10.92 19.66
N ARG A 183 -12.74 -10.56 20.59
CA ARG A 183 -12.99 -10.70 22.02
C ARG A 183 -14.22 -9.90 22.49
N ILE A 184 -14.45 -8.71 21.92
CA ILE A 184 -15.61 -7.88 22.24
C ILE A 184 -16.89 -8.49 21.65
N LEU A 185 -16.84 -9.03 20.43
CA LEU A 185 -18.00 -9.63 19.76
C LEU A 185 -18.44 -10.97 20.36
N LEU A 186 -17.51 -11.73 20.94
CA LEU A 186 -17.78 -13.00 21.60
C LEU A 186 -18.18 -12.88 23.07
N LYS A 187 -18.15 -11.66 23.62
CA LYS A 187 -18.59 -11.36 24.99
C LYS A 187 -20.03 -10.88 24.98
#